data_AF-A0A838L9V6-F1
#
_entry.id   AF-A0A838L9V6-F1
#
_cell.length_a   1.000
_cell.length_b   1.000
_cell.length_c   1.000
_cell.angle_alpha   90.00
_cell.angle_beta   90.00
_cell.angle_gamma   90.00
#
_symmetry.space_group_name_H-M   'P 1'
#
loop_
_entity.id
_entity.type
_entity.pdbx_description
1 polymer ?
#
loop_
_entity_poly.entity_id
_entity_poly.type
_entity_poly.pdbx_seq_one_letter_code
_entity_poly.pdbx_strand_id
1 'polypeptide(L)' 'MSSPDPIRKAEACPVCGKPVAAAHAPFCSQGCRDRDLLQWLGEGYRVPGPRVETDEQE' A
#
# COMPACT_ATOMS: atom_id res chain seq x y z
N MET A 1 2.79 -17.40 15.19
CA MET A 1 3.02 -15.95 15.03
C MET A 1 4.11 -15.79 13.98
N SER A 2 3.74 -15.63 12.72
CA SER A 2 4.69 -15.25 11.67
C SER A 2 4.26 -13.88 11.18
N SER A 3 4.81 -12.84 11.78
CA SER A 3 4.80 -11.51 11.18
C SER A 3 5.68 -11.59 9.92
N PRO A 4 5.23 -11.17 8.74
CA PRO A 4 6.13 -10.99 7.62
C PRO A 4 7.00 -9.76 7.87
N ASP A 5 8.31 -9.95 7.86
CA ASP A 5 9.32 -8.89 7.81
C ASP A 5 8.97 -7.82 6.75
N PRO A 6 9.23 -6.53 7.01
CA PRO A 6 8.97 -5.47 6.05
C PRO A 6 10.02 -5.56 4.93
N ILE A 7 9.68 -6.29 3.87
CA ILE A 7 10.54 -6.46 2.70
C ILE A 7 10.76 -5.09 2.07
N ARG A 8 11.94 -4.51 2.31
CA ARG A 8 12.49 -3.39 1.54
C ARG A 8 12.80 -3.87 0.12
N LYS A 9 11.78 -4.09 -0.71
CA LYS A 9 11.95 -4.26 -2.16
C LYS A 9 11.78 -2.90 -2.84
N ALA A 10 12.80 -2.07 -2.73
CA ALA A 10 12.90 -0.84 -3.52
C ALA A 10 13.01 -1.11 -5.04
N GLU A 11 13.11 -2.39 -5.45
CA GLU A 11 13.32 -2.81 -6.83
C GLU A 11 12.03 -3.23 -7.56
N ALA A 12 10.92 -3.46 -6.84
CA ALA A 12 9.67 -3.92 -7.41
C ALA A 12 8.54 -2.91 -7.21
N CYS A 13 7.76 -2.66 -8.26
CA CYS A 13 6.61 -1.77 -8.25
C CYS A 13 5.57 -2.28 -7.24
N PRO A 14 5.15 -1.47 -6.26
CA PRO A 14 4.23 -1.91 -5.20
C PRO A 14 2.82 -2.24 -5.73
N VAL A 15 2.48 -1.73 -6.93
CA VAL A 15 1.16 -1.89 -7.54
C VAL A 15 1.03 -3.18 -8.37
N CYS A 16 2.11 -3.62 -9.01
CA CYS A 16 2.05 -4.75 -9.96
C CYS A 16 3.25 -5.71 -9.91
N GLY A 17 4.26 -5.45 -9.08
CA GLY A 17 5.44 -6.30 -8.90
C GLY A 17 6.51 -6.22 -10.00
N LYS A 18 6.29 -5.45 -11.08
CA LYS A 18 7.27 -5.28 -12.16
C LYS A 18 8.51 -4.49 -11.70
N PRO A 19 9.67 -4.64 -12.36
CA PRO A 19 10.86 -3.85 -12.05
C PRO A 19 10.56 -2.34 -12.07
N VAL A 20 11.05 -1.62 -11.07
CA VAL A 20 10.92 -0.16 -11.00
C VAL A 20 11.69 0.49 -12.14
N ALA A 21 11.08 1.48 -12.80
CA ALA A 21 11.78 2.30 -13.79
C ALA A 21 12.35 3.52 -13.09
N ALA A 22 13.62 3.85 -13.30
CA ALA A 22 14.29 4.97 -12.60
C ALA A 22 13.54 6.31 -12.76
N ALA A 23 12.96 6.56 -13.95
CA ALA A 23 12.17 7.77 -14.23
C ALA A 23 10.80 7.79 -13.52
N HIS A 24 10.33 6.65 -13.02
CA HIS A 24 9.01 6.49 -12.39
C HIS A 24 9.07 5.94 -10.97
N ALA A 25 10.27 5.85 -10.37
CA ALA A 25 10.47 5.33 -9.03
C ALA A 25 9.55 6.07 -8.02
N PRO A 26 8.85 5.33 -7.14
CA PRO A 26 8.97 3.91 -6.81
C PRO A 26 8.14 2.93 -7.68
N PHE A 27 7.60 3.37 -8.82
CA PHE A 27 6.73 2.57 -9.70
C PHE A 27 7.41 2.15 -11.01
N CYS A 28 6.82 1.21 -11.74
CA CYS A 28 7.30 0.82 -13.06
C CYS A 28 6.85 1.79 -14.18
N SER A 29 5.78 2.56 -13.97
CA SER A 29 5.20 3.46 -14.99
C SER A 29 4.25 4.49 -14.39
N GLN A 30 3.93 5.52 -15.16
CA GLN A 30 2.94 6.55 -14.79
C GLN A 30 1.55 5.93 -14.52
N GLY A 31 1.10 4.94 -15.31
CA GLY A 31 -0.18 4.28 -15.06
C GLY A 31 -0.25 3.50 -13.73
N CYS A 32 0.88 2.98 -13.21
CA CYS A 32 0.90 2.40 -11.86
C CYS A 32 0.83 3.48 -10.79
N ARG A 33 1.47 4.64 -10.99
CA ARG A 33 1.37 5.79 -10.08
C ARG A 33 -0.08 6.30 -9.98
N ASP A 34 -0.80 6.36 -11.09
CA ASP A 34 -2.20 6.82 -11.09
C ASP A 34 -3.13 5.80 -10.42
N ARG A 35 -2.91 4.49 -10.64
CA ARG A 35 -3.68 3.46 -9.94
C ARG A 35 -3.48 3.52 -8.43
N ASP A 36 -2.24 3.75 -8.00
CA ASP A 36 -1.91 3.97 -6.58
C ASP A 36 -2.67 5.17 -6.00
N LEU A 37 -2.67 6.28 -6.74
CA LEU A 37 -3.43 7.47 -6.37
C LEU A 37 -4.93 7.19 -6.24
N LEU A 38 -5.53 6.43 -7.17
CA LEU A 38 -6.94 6.05 -7.09
C LEU A 38 -7.24 5.18 -5.86
N GLN A 39 -6.32 4.28 -5.47
CA GLN A 39 -6.48 3.52 -4.23
C GLN A 39 -6.42 4.42 -3.00
N TRP A 40 -5.57 5.45 -3.03
CA TRP A 40 -5.51 6.43 -1.94
C TRP A 40 -6.80 7.24 -1.82
N LEU A 41 -7.31 7.74 -2.95
CA LEU A 41 -8.56 8.50 -2.99
C LEU A 41 -9.79 7.64 -2.66
N GLY A 42 -9.74 6.34 -2.94
CA GLY A 42 -10.82 5.39 -2.70
C GLY A 42 -10.77 4.70 -1.33
N GLU A 43 -9.99 5.19 -0.37
CA GLU A 43 -9.84 4.59 0.97
C GLU A 43 -9.38 3.12 0.92
N GLY A 44 -8.66 2.73 -0.13
CA GLY A 44 -8.17 1.36 -0.36
C GLY A 44 -7.03 0.97 0.58
N TYR A 45 -6.37 1.95 1.19
CA TYR A 45 -5.34 1.73 2.21
C TYR A 45 -5.96 1.67 3.60
N ARG A 46 -5.89 0.50 4.25
CA ARG A 46 -6.30 0.33 5.65
C ARG A 46 -5.18 -0.29 6.49
N VAL A 47 -5.01 0.27 7.68
CA VAL A 47 -4.11 -0.29 8.70
C VAL A 47 -4.95 -1.17 9.62
N PRO A 48 -4.62 -2.47 9.78
CA PRO A 48 -5.31 -3.32 10.74
C PRO A 48 -5.15 -2.73 12.15
N GLY A 49 -6.28 -2.45 12.81
CA GLY A 49 -6.32 -1.99 14.20
C GLY A 49 -6.79 -3.10 15.15
N PRO A 50 -6.50 -2.97 16.46
CA PRO A 50 -7.22 -3.76 17.46
C PRO A 50 -8.72 -3.51 17.33
N ARG A 51 -9.54 -4.46 17.80
CA ARG A 51 -11.00 -4.26 17.80
C ARG A 51 -11.30 -3.02 18.64
N VAL A 52 -12.12 -2.13 18.10
CA VAL A 52 -12.63 -0.99 18.85
C VAL A 52 -13.68 -1.52 19.82
N GLU A 53 -13.42 -1.41 21.12
CA GLU A 53 -14.46 -1.56 22.14
C GLU A 53 -15.34 -0.31 22.04
N THR A 54 -16.53 -0.44 21.47
CA THR A 54 -17.53 0.63 21.45
C THR A 54 -18.19 0.67 22.82
N ASP A 55 -17.95 1.73 23.60
CA ASP A 55 -18.67 1.96 24.85
C ASP A 55 -20.10 2.38 24.52
N GLU A 56 -21.03 1.42 24.53
CA GLU A 56 -22.48 1.68 24.48
C GLU A 56 -22.94 2.20 25.84
N GLN A 57 -22.58 3.44 26.17
CA GLN A 57 -23.16 4.20 27.29
C GLN A 57 -23.32 5.68 26.92
N GLU A 58 -24.32 5.97 26.08
CA GLU A 58 -25.23 7.11 26.28
C GLU A 58 -26.60 6.83 25.64
#